data_AF-A0A7Z9I5J3-F1
#
_entry.id   AF-A0A7Z9I5J3-F1
#
_cell.length_a   1.000
_cell.length_b   1.000
_cell.length_c   1.000
_cell.angle_alpha   90.00
_cell.angle_beta   90.00
_cell.angle_gamma   90.00
#
_symmetry.space_group_name_H-M   'P 1'
#
loop_
_entity.id
_entity.type
_entity.pdbx_description
1 polymer ?
#
loop_
_entity_poly.entity_id
_entity_poly.type
_entity_poly.pdbx_seq_one_letter_code
_entity_poly.pdbx_strand_id
1 'polypeptide(L)'
;FEESPAEKTTTDKDDETIPLIDLFSDNIYVMTPAREIRELPQAATPVDFAYAIHTEVGNRMIGAKTNGNITRLDRSLHSGDTVEILTSPRQEPRKEWLEFVKTRHARNKIKHALHERSREGRRKEGMEKLEREFRNHDLHLNRLIREGRMEHESRQHKNQEFEHILFCIGDGSIRCDEVRRWFVTDSNSASESIALETPKLAKTKRKSRKKNTSLASSGSIILVDGMDNVMTRIARCCSPAKYQAIQGYLTQERVITIHKEKCSFLQKLSPDRFIKVHWERKM
;
A
#
# COMPACT_ATOMS: atom_id res chain seq x y z
N PHE A 1 -80.48 -37.68 -32.65
CA PHE A 1 -80.64 -39.15 -32.59
C PHE A 1 -79.58 -39.74 -33.50
N GLU A 2 -78.56 -40.45 -33.03
CA GLU A 2 -78.23 -40.88 -31.66
C GLU A 2 -76.72 -40.77 -31.39
N GLU A 3 -76.42 -40.46 -30.12
CA GLU A 3 -75.36 -41.01 -29.26
C GLU A 3 -74.06 -41.59 -29.87
N SER A 4 -72.94 -40.96 -29.51
CA SER A 4 -71.59 -41.51 -29.63
C SER A 4 -71.20 -42.17 -28.29
N PRO A 5 -70.80 -43.46 -28.26
CA PRO A 5 -70.41 -44.14 -27.02
C PRO A 5 -68.96 -43.82 -26.61
N ALA A 6 -68.71 -43.85 -25.30
CA ALA A 6 -67.42 -43.53 -24.70
C ALA A 6 -66.58 -44.77 -24.34
N GLU A 7 -65.27 -44.70 -24.53
CA GLU A 7 -64.20 -45.37 -23.74
C GLU A 7 -62.88 -44.63 -24.07
N LYS A 8 -61.87 -44.45 -23.21
CA LYS A 8 -61.63 -44.57 -21.77
C LYS A 8 -60.20 -44.04 -21.56
N THR A 9 -60.00 -43.19 -20.55
CA THR A 9 -58.76 -43.01 -19.77
C THR A 9 -57.40 -43.38 -20.41
N THR A 10 -56.58 -42.36 -20.70
CA THR A 10 -55.21 -42.31 -20.16
C THR A 10 -54.99 -40.95 -19.48
N THR A 11 -54.38 -41.00 -18.30
CA THR A 11 -53.89 -39.83 -17.58
C THR A 11 -52.64 -39.30 -18.28
N ASP A 12 -52.63 -38.02 -18.66
CA ASP A 12 -51.38 -37.25 -18.73
C ASP A 12 -51.54 -36.00 -17.86
N LYS A 13 -50.74 -35.97 -16.79
CA LYS A 13 -50.55 -34.82 -15.90
C LYS A 13 -49.25 -34.11 -16.31
N ASP A 14 -49.20 -33.63 -17.54
CA ASP A 14 -48.12 -32.75 -17.99
C ASP A 14 -48.69 -31.38 -18.35
N ASP A 15 -49.37 -30.78 -17.37
CA ASP A 15 -49.36 -29.32 -17.23
C ASP A 15 -47.92 -28.97 -16.87
N GLU A 16 -47.07 -28.80 -17.89
CA GLU A 16 -45.72 -28.25 -17.77
C GLU A 16 -45.85 -26.83 -17.24
N THR A 17 -46.02 -26.72 -15.91
CA THR A 17 -45.77 -25.51 -15.15
C THR A 17 -44.33 -25.12 -15.46
N ILE A 18 -44.17 -24.21 -16.43
CA ILE A 18 -42.91 -23.55 -16.77
C ILE A 18 -42.31 -23.17 -15.42
N PRO A 19 -41.20 -23.80 -14.98
CA PRO A 19 -40.69 -23.54 -13.65
C PRO A 19 -40.38 -22.06 -13.61
N LEU A 20 -41.05 -21.33 -12.71
CA LEU A 20 -40.79 -19.93 -12.50
C LEU A 20 -39.28 -19.79 -12.29
N ILE A 21 -38.60 -19.21 -13.27
CA ILE A 21 -37.20 -18.80 -13.16
C ILE A 21 -37.18 -17.53 -12.30
N ASP A 22 -37.62 -17.71 -11.05
CA ASP A 22 -37.29 -16.86 -9.90
C ASP A 22 -35.91 -17.29 -9.38
N LEU A 23 -34.95 -17.38 -10.32
CA LEU A 23 -33.54 -17.58 -10.04
C LEU A 23 -32.88 -16.21 -9.92
N PHE A 24 -33.30 -15.49 -8.88
CA PHE A 24 -32.59 -14.35 -8.29
C PHE A 24 -32.06 -13.32 -9.31
N SER A 25 -32.97 -12.50 -9.85
CA SER A 25 -32.58 -11.20 -10.39
C SER A 25 -32.23 -10.24 -9.25
N ASP A 26 -31.11 -10.53 -8.56
CA ASP A 26 -30.49 -9.71 -7.50
C ASP A 26 -29.98 -8.35 -8.01
N ASN A 27 -30.38 -7.92 -9.21
CA ASN A 27 -29.98 -6.70 -9.87
C ASN A 27 -31.20 -5.80 -10.16
N ILE A 28 -31.01 -4.50 -9.97
CA ILE A 28 -31.93 -3.43 -10.33
C ILE A 28 -31.43 -2.72 -11.60
N TYR A 29 -32.36 -2.28 -12.44
CA TYR A 29 -32.07 -1.53 -13.65
C TYR A 29 -32.45 -0.06 -13.44
N VAL A 30 -31.44 0.81 -13.39
CA VAL A 30 -31.59 2.25 -13.07
C VAL A 30 -31.27 3.07 -14.32
N MET A 31 -32.06 4.08 -14.63
CA MET A 31 -31.87 4.92 -15.83
C MET A 31 -31.13 6.22 -15.53
N THR A 32 -30.27 6.65 -16.45
CA THR A 32 -29.75 8.02 -16.50
C THR A 32 -30.77 8.98 -17.13
N PRO A 33 -30.64 10.31 -16.96
CA PRO A 33 -31.48 11.29 -17.66
C PRO A 33 -31.33 11.22 -19.18
N ALA A 34 -30.22 10.68 -19.68
CA ALA A 34 -29.96 10.42 -21.10
C ALA A 34 -30.61 9.11 -21.62
N ARG A 35 -31.41 8.42 -20.78
CA ARG A 35 -32.06 7.12 -21.06
C ARG A 35 -31.10 5.94 -21.26
N GLU A 36 -29.86 6.05 -20.78
CA GLU A 36 -29.00 4.86 -20.62
C GLU A 36 -29.47 4.04 -19.41
N ILE A 37 -29.61 2.73 -19.58
CA ILE A 37 -29.90 1.80 -18.49
C ILE A 37 -28.57 1.32 -17.89
N ARG A 38 -28.47 1.30 -16.56
CA ARG A 38 -27.35 0.73 -15.81
C ARG A 38 -27.85 -0.34 -14.86
N GLU A 39 -27.21 -1.50 -14.91
CA GLU A 39 -27.42 -2.60 -13.99
C GLU A 39 -26.61 -2.37 -12.70
N LEU A 40 -27.25 -2.56 -11.56
CA LEU A 40 -26.65 -2.47 -10.22
C LEU A 40 -27.19 -3.60 -9.35
N PRO A 41 -26.46 -4.07 -8.32
CA PRO A 41 -27.03 -5.01 -7.37
C PRO A 41 -28.17 -4.39 -6.56
N GLN A 42 -29.05 -5.23 -6.05
CA GLN A 42 -30.17 -4.85 -5.19
C GLN A 42 -29.67 -4.07 -3.97
N ALA A 43 -30.51 -3.15 -3.49
CA ALA A 43 -30.22 -2.19 -2.43
C ALA A 43 -29.07 -1.19 -2.71
N ALA A 44 -28.50 -1.13 -3.92
CA ALA A 44 -27.52 -0.11 -4.31
C ALA A 44 -28.05 1.32 -4.13
N THR A 45 -27.12 2.23 -3.83
CA THR A 45 -27.40 3.63 -3.48
C THR A 45 -27.14 4.59 -4.65
N PRO A 46 -27.61 5.85 -4.61
CA PRO A 46 -27.20 6.89 -5.56
C PRO A 46 -25.68 7.05 -5.71
N VAL A 47 -24.91 6.79 -4.63
CA VAL A 47 -23.44 6.82 -4.68
C VAL A 47 -22.89 5.63 -5.48
N ASP A 48 -23.46 4.43 -5.32
CA ASP A 48 -23.10 3.27 -6.14
C ASP A 48 -23.35 3.55 -7.64
N PHE A 49 -24.51 4.15 -7.97
CA PHE A 49 -24.84 4.55 -9.35
C PHE A 49 -23.88 5.60 -9.91
N ALA A 50 -23.53 6.63 -9.13
CA ALA A 50 -22.57 7.65 -9.57
C ALA A 50 -21.19 7.06 -9.90
N TYR A 51 -20.69 6.13 -9.09
CA TYR A 51 -19.44 5.42 -9.36
C TYR A 51 -19.53 4.39 -10.50
N ALA A 52 -20.72 3.84 -10.78
CA ALA A 52 -20.97 2.96 -11.93
C ALA A 52 -21.02 3.71 -13.28
N ILE A 53 -21.42 4.99 -13.27
CA ILE A 53 -21.26 5.88 -14.44
C ILE A 53 -19.78 6.20 -14.64
N HIS A 54 -19.15 6.87 -13.68
CA HIS A 54 -17.73 7.23 -13.76
C HIS A 54 -17.12 7.55 -12.39
N THR A 55 -15.84 7.21 -12.19
CA THR A 55 -15.13 7.49 -10.93
C THR A 55 -15.10 9.00 -10.61
N GLU A 56 -14.96 9.86 -11.62
CA GLU A 56 -14.95 11.32 -11.41
C GLU A 56 -16.32 11.88 -11.03
N VAL A 57 -17.41 11.32 -11.57
CA VAL A 57 -18.79 11.68 -11.23
C VAL A 57 -19.09 11.30 -9.77
N GLY A 58 -18.73 10.08 -9.37
CA GLY A 58 -18.81 9.64 -7.98
C GLY A 58 -17.99 10.52 -7.02
N ASN A 59 -16.72 10.79 -7.34
CA ASN A 59 -15.85 11.63 -6.50
C ASN A 59 -16.39 13.05 -6.31
N ARG A 60 -17.03 13.64 -7.34
CA ARG A 60 -17.54 15.01 -7.33
C ARG A 60 -19.00 15.13 -6.90
N MET A 61 -19.70 14.06 -6.53
CA MET A 61 -21.13 14.16 -6.23
C MET A 61 -21.41 14.87 -4.90
N ILE A 62 -22.33 15.82 -4.92
CA ILE A 62 -22.91 16.46 -3.73
C ILE A 62 -24.23 15.78 -3.35
N GLY A 63 -25.04 15.41 -4.34
CA GLY A 63 -26.41 14.93 -4.14
C GLY A 63 -26.92 14.14 -5.34
N ALA A 64 -28.15 13.65 -5.22
CA ALA A 64 -28.86 12.99 -6.30
C ALA A 64 -30.34 13.38 -6.30
N LYS A 65 -30.95 13.34 -7.49
CA LYS A 65 -32.41 13.33 -7.63
C LYS A 65 -32.85 12.00 -8.21
N THR A 66 -33.96 11.47 -7.70
CA THR A 66 -34.60 10.26 -8.21
C THR A 66 -36.00 10.64 -8.68
N ASN A 67 -36.32 10.36 -9.95
CA ASN A 67 -37.58 10.72 -10.60
C ASN A 67 -37.92 12.23 -10.44
N GLY A 68 -36.90 13.08 -10.59
CA GLY A 68 -36.98 14.55 -10.43
C GLY A 68 -36.87 15.07 -8.99
N ASN A 69 -37.06 14.23 -7.97
CA ASN A 69 -37.09 14.64 -6.57
C ASN A 69 -35.73 14.44 -5.86
N ILE A 70 -35.28 15.44 -5.09
CA ILE A 70 -34.04 15.36 -4.31
C ILE A 70 -34.14 14.17 -3.34
N THR A 71 -33.16 13.28 -3.41
CA THR A 71 -33.14 12.02 -2.66
C THR A 71 -31.88 11.92 -1.81
N ARG A 72 -32.01 11.33 -0.61
CA ARG A 72 -30.86 11.11 0.30
C ARG A 72 -29.87 10.11 -0.30
N LEU A 73 -28.59 10.32 -0.07
CA LEU A 73 -27.51 9.48 -0.60
C LEU A 73 -27.48 8.05 -0.05
N ASP A 74 -28.10 7.82 1.12
CA ASP A 74 -28.19 6.54 1.82
C ASP A 74 -29.40 5.69 1.42
N ARG A 75 -30.39 6.27 0.72
CA ARG A 75 -31.60 5.55 0.28
C ARG A 75 -31.25 4.57 -0.85
N SER A 76 -31.74 3.34 -0.77
CA SER A 76 -31.63 2.37 -1.87
C SER A 76 -32.49 2.76 -3.08
N LEU A 77 -31.96 2.47 -4.26
CA LEU A 77 -32.62 2.64 -5.56
C LEU A 77 -33.51 1.43 -5.90
N HIS A 78 -34.50 1.63 -6.75
CA HIS A 78 -35.41 0.59 -7.24
C HIS A 78 -35.27 0.43 -8.76
N SER A 79 -35.69 -0.72 -9.27
CA SER A 79 -35.71 -0.95 -10.72
C SER A 79 -36.71 0.01 -11.40
N GLY A 80 -36.29 0.66 -12.49
CA GLY A 80 -37.07 1.69 -13.20
C GLY A 80 -36.85 3.13 -12.70
N ASP A 81 -36.14 3.35 -11.58
CA ASP A 81 -35.82 4.70 -11.12
C ASP A 81 -34.93 5.45 -12.14
N THR A 82 -35.26 6.70 -12.43
CA THR A 82 -34.40 7.63 -13.19
C THR A 82 -33.60 8.48 -12.21
N VAL A 83 -32.27 8.38 -12.26
CA VAL A 83 -31.37 9.02 -11.28
C VAL A 83 -30.48 10.07 -11.94
N GLU A 84 -30.61 11.31 -11.47
CA GLU A 84 -29.78 12.46 -11.85
C GLU A 84 -28.74 12.72 -10.75
N ILE A 85 -27.45 12.77 -11.08
CA ILE A 85 -26.38 13.02 -10.11
C ILE A 85 -25.94 14.49 -10.16
N LEU A 86 -26.00 15.16 -9.01
CA LEU A 86 -25.57 16.54 -8.83
C LEU A 86 -24.10 16.58 -8.43
N THR A 87 -23.24 17.18 -9.26
CA THR A 87 -21.78 17.23 -9.07
C THR A 87 -21.24 18.64 -8.86
N SER A 88 -20.03 18.75 -8.30
CA SER A 88 -19.30 20.01 -8.14
C SER A 88 -17.79 19.81 -8.27
N PRO A 89 -17.05 20.74 -8.91
CA PRO A 89 -15.60 20.61 -9.10
C PRO A 89 -14.79 20.62 -7.80
N ARG A 90 -15.33 21.17 -6.70
CA ARG A 90 -14.66 21.26 -5.38
C ARG A 90 -15.03 20.12 -4.42
N GLN A 91 -15.96 19.25 -4.81
CA GLN A 91 -16.45 18.19 -3.95
C GLN A 91 -15.53 16.98 -4.01
N GLU A 92 -15.28 16.39 -2.85
CA GLU A 92 -14.42 15.22 -2.67
C GLU A 92 -15.19 14.12 -1.91
N PRO A 93 -14.85 12.84 -2.12
CA PRO A 93 -15.52 11.74 -1.44
C PRO A 93 -15.30 11.78 0.07
N ARG A 94 -16.34 11.47 0.83
CA ARG A 94 -16.35 11.49 2.30
C ARG A 94 -16.22 10.09 2.89
N LYS A 95 -15.66 10.01 4.10
CA LYS A 95 -15.52 8.74 4.84
C LYS A 95 -16.87 8.09 5.15
N GLU A 96 -17.87 8.92 5.49
CA GLU A 96 -19.28 8.54 5.75
C GLU A 96 -19.88 7.68 4.63
N TRP A 97 -19.51 7.92 3.37
CA TRP A 97 -20.04 7.15 2.23
C TRP A 97 -19.72 5.65 2.30
N LEU A 98 -18.63 5.27 2.99
CA LEU A 98 -18.24 3.87 3.17
C LEU A 98 -19.23 3.07 4.02
N GLU A 99 -20.10 3.73 4.79
CA GLU A 99 -21.07 3.11 5.71
C GLU A 99 -22.29 2.58 4.97
N PHE A 100 -22.79 3.31 3.97
CA PHE A 100 -24.02 2.98 3.24
C PHE A 100 -23.82 2.45 1.82
N VAL A 101 -22.70 2.78 1.15
CA VAL A 101 -22.33 2.23 -0.17
C VAL A 101 -22.32 0.71 -0.15
N LYS A 102 -22.98 0.06 -1.14
CA LYS A 102 -23.12 -1.40 -1.19
C LYS A 102 -22.08 -2.07 -2.09
N THR A 103 -21.80 -1.51 -3.26
CA THR A 103 -20.93 -2.15 -4.26
C THR A 103 -19.47 -2.19 -3.82
N ARG A 104 -18.77 -3.28 -4.16
CA ARG A 104 -17.32 -3.38 -3.95
C ARG A 104 -16.56 -2.36 -4.82
N HIS A 105 -17.08 -2.04 -6.01
CA HIS A 105 -16.46 -1.08 -6.92
C HIS A 105 -16.39 0.32 -6.30
N ALA A 106 -17.54 0.91 -5.96
CA ALA A 106 -17.60 2.24 -5.35
C ALA A 106 -16.80 2.28 -4.04
N ARG A 107 -16.95 1.28 -3.16
CA ARG A 107 -16.23 1.21 -1.89
C ARG A 107 -14.69 1.21 -2.07
N ASN A 108 -14.18 0.52 -3.08
CA ASN A 108 -12.74 0.53 -3.40
C ASN A 108 -12.28 1.89 -3.97
N LYS A 109 -13.07 2.52 -4.85
CA LYS A 109 -12.76 3.83 -5.43
C LYS A 109 -12.78 4.95 -4.38
N ILE A 110 -13.77 4.96 -3.49
CA ILE A 110 -13.87 5.88 -2.36
C ILE A 110 -12.67 5.71 -1.42
N LYS A 111 -12.32 4.48 -1.03
CA LYS A 111 -11.12 4.22 -0.22
C LYS A 111 -9.84 4.74 -0.90
N HIS A 112 -9.66 4.45 -2.19
CA HIS A 112 -8.50 4.93 -2.95
C HIS A 112 -8.41 6.46 -2.94
N ALA A 113 -9.51 7.16 -3.23
CA ALA A 113 -9.54 8.62 -3.23
C ALA A 113 -9.26 9.22 -1.84
N LEU A 114 -9.83 8.65 -0.77
CA LEU A 114 -9.54 9.05 0.61
C LEU A 114 -8.08 8.81 1.01
N HIS A 115 -7.48 7.70 0.58
CA HIS A 115 -6.07 7.41 0.82
C HIS A 115 -5.15 8.36 0.04
N GLU A 116 -5.42 8.64 -1.24
CA GLU A 116 -4.58 9.53 -2.04
C GLU A 116 -4.66 10.99 -1.53
N ARG A 117 -5.85 11.47 -1.18
CA ARG A 117 -6.05 12.76 -0.50
C ARG A 117 -5.24 12.86 0.80
N SER A 118 -5.28 11.79 1.61
CA SER A 118 -4.51 11.74 2.87
C SER A 118 -3.00 11.70 2.63
N ARG A 119 -2.57 11.02 1.55
CA ARG A 119 -1.17 10.95 1.11
C ARG A 119 -0.67 12.32 0.63
N GLU A 120 -1.45 13.04 -0.15
CA GLU A 120 -1.13 14.38 -0.63
C GLU A 120 -1.04 15.39 0.53
N GLY A 121 -2.02 15.38 1.43
CA GLY A 121 -1.99 16.23 2.64
C GLY A 121 -0.73 15.99 3.48
N ARG A 122 -0.36 14.72 3.71
CA ARG A 122 0.88 14.35 4.41
C ARG A 122 2.14 14.72 3.64
N ARG A 123 2.17 14.57 2.31
CA ARG A 123 3.30 15.00 1.45
C ARG A 123 3.52 16.50 1.59
N LYS A 124 2.45 17.30 1.58
CA LYS A 124 2.49 18.76 1.79
C LYS A 124 2.98 19.12 3.20
N GLU A 125 2.42 18.51 4.23
CA GLU A 125 2.86 18.72 5.62
C GLU A 125 4.34 18.34 5.81
N GLY A 126 4.78 17.24 5.20
CA GLY A 126 6.18 16.81 5.20
C GLY A 126 7.10 17.81 4.50
N MET A 127 6.65 18.42 3.40
CA MET A 127 7.39 19.48 2.69
C MET A 127 7.51 20.74 3.55
N GLU A 128 6.43 21.20 4.18
CA GLU A 128 6.45 22.36 5.09
C GLU A 128 7.34 22.12 6.33
N LYS A 129 7.31 20.90 6.89
CA LYS A 129 8.22 20.47 7.98
C LYS A 129 9.68 20.47 7.54
N LEU A 130 9.98 19.92 6.35
CA LEU A 130 11.33 19.83 5.82
C LEU A 130 11.88 21.22 5.43
N GLU A 131 11.07 22.09 4.84
CA GLU A 131 11.48 23.45 4.49
C GLU A 131 11.82 24.27 5.73
N ARG A 132 11.02 24.15 6.81
CA ARG A 132 11.29 24.80 8.09
C ARG A 132 12.62 24.33 8.69
N GLU A 133 12.85 23.03 8.72
CA GLU A 133 14.10 22.44 9.22
C GLU A 133 15.32 22.91 8.39
N PHE A 134 15.20 22.95 7.07
CA PHE A 134 16.29 23.38 6.19
C PHE A 134 16.58 24.87 6.37
N ARG A 135 15.53 25.71 6.49
CA ARG A 135 15.66 27.14 6.73
C ARG A 135 16.31 27.48 8.08
N ASN A 136 16.11 26.66 9.11
CA ASN A 136 16.77 26.80 10.41
C ASN A 136 18.27 26.47 10.38
N HIS A 137 18.77 25.88 9.29
CA HIS A 137 20.15 25.43 9.13
C HIS A 137 20.78 25.96 7.81
N ASP A 138 20.33 27.14 7.36
CA ASP A 138 20.83 27.86 6.18
C ASP A 138 20.79 27.08 4.85
N LEU A 139 19.94 26.05 4.78
CA LEU A 139 19.69 25.27 3.56
C LEU A 139 18.43 25.76 2.84
N HIS A 140 18.53 25.90 1.51
CA HIS A 140 17.39 26.29 0.67
C HIS A 140 16.81 25.08 -0.08
N LEU A 141 15.76 24.48 0.48
CA LEU A 141 15.08 23.31 -0.10
C LEU A 141 14.69 23.53 -1.58
N ASN A 142 14.10 24.69 -1.90
CA ASN A 142 13.70 25.04 -3.28
C ASN A 142 14.85 25.19 -4.28
N ARG A 143 16.11 25.29 -3.81
CA ARG A 143 17.32 25.24 -4.65
C ARG A 143 17.73 23.79 -4.88
N LEU A 144 17.81 23.00 -3.79
CA LEU A 144 18.17 21.57 -3.83
C LEU A 144 17.19 20.71 -4.64
N ILE A 145 15.90 21.07 -4.68
CA ILE A 145 14.90 20.44 -5.56
C ILE A 145 15.20 20.76 -7.05
N ARG A 146 15.45 22.03 -7.38
CA ARG A 146 15.76 22.46 -8.77
C ARG A 146 17.07 21.88 -9.30
N GLU A 147 18.06 21.70 -8.44
CA GLU A 147 19.32 21.04 -8.76
C GLU A 147 19.20 19.50 -8.83
N GLY A 148 18.04 18.92 -8.53
CA GLY A 148 17.84 17.46 -8.47
C GLY A 148 18.52 16.76 -7.28
N ARG A 149 19.23 17.51 -6.42
CA ARG A 149 19.99 16.94 -5.29
C ARG A 149 19.08 16.20 -4.29
N MET A 150 17.87 16.72 -4.04
CA MET A 150 16.89 16.03 -3.17
C MET A 150 16.52 14.64 -3.68
N GLU A 151 16.34 14.48 -4.99
CA GLU A 151 16.01 13.20 -5.61
C GLU A 151 17.22 12.26 -5.62
N HIS A 152 18.42 12.79 -5.88
CA HIS A 152 19.68 12.04 -5.79
C HIS A 152 19.89 11.46 -4.39
N GLU A 153 19.89 12.30 -3.34
CA GLU A 153 20.14 11.84 -1.97
C GLU A 153 19.06 10.89 -1.46
N SER A 154 17.78 11.11 -1.83
CA SER A 154 16.68 10.19 -1.49
C SER A 154 16.91 8.78 -2.07
N ARG A 155 17.40 8.70 -3.31
CA ARG A 155 17.76 7.43 -3.96
C ARG A 155 19.03 6.82 -3.35
N GLN A 156 20.07 7.60 -3.04
CA GLN A 156 21.30 7.07 -2.41
C GLN A 156 21.05 6.54 -1.00
N HIS A 157 20.40 7.30 -0.13
CA HIS A 157 20.27 6.97 1.29
C HIS A 157 19.15 5.98 1.61
N LYS A 158 18.04 6.01 0.85
CA LYS A 158 16.84 5.21 1.13
C LYS A 158 16.39 4.33 -0.04
N ASN A 159 16.93 4.53 -1.25
CA ASN A 159 16.44 3.90 -2.49
C ASN A 159 14.93 4.14 -2.68
N GLN A 160 14.50 5.40 -2.51
CA GLN A 160 13.12 5.87 -2.64
C GLN A 160 13.11 7.23 -3.36
N GLU A 161 11.99 7.56 -3.98
CA GLU A 161 11.76 8.86 -4.61
C GLU A 161 11.52 9.95 -3.55
N PHE A 162 11.88 11.19 -3.85
CA PHE A 162 11.76 12.30 -2.90
C PHE A 162 10.30 12.51 -2.42
N GLU A 163 9.30 12.29 -3.28
CA GLU A 163 7.90 12.33 -2.87
C GLU A 163 7.54 11.31 -1.77
N HIS A 164 8.13 10.11 -1.81
CA HIS A 164 7.91 9.10 -0.78
C HIS A 164 8.60 9.49 0.52
N ILE A 165 9.77 10.13 0.46
CA ILE A 165 10.44 10.71 1.64
C ILE A 165 9.57 11.82 2.26
N LEU A 166 9.00 12.72 1.45
CA LEU A 166 8.07 13.75 1.93
C LEU A 166 6.85 13.14 2.63
N PHE A 167 6.24 12.11 2.07
CA PHE A 167 5.15 11.37 2.73
C PHE A 167 5.60 10.75 4.07
N CYS A 168 6.78 10.14 4.12
CA CYS A 168 7.34 9.55 5.35
C CYS A 168 7.65 10.60 6.42
N ILE A 169 8.01 11.83 6.05
CA ILE A 169 8.17 12.95 6.99
C ILE A 169 6.81 13.42 7.52
N GLY A 170 5.80 13.52 6.64
CA GLY A 170 4.42 13.86 7.02
C GLY A 170 3.85 12.87 8.03
N ASP A 171 3.99 11.58 7.75
CA ASP A 171 3.59 10.46 8.61
C ASP A 171 4.46 10.28 9.88
N GLY A 172 5.61 10.95 9.97
CA GLY A 172 6.54 10.86 11.11
C GLY A 172 7.47 9.65 11.10
N SER A 173 7.38 8.79 10.09
CA SER A 173 8.26 7.63 9.86
C SER A 173 9.72 8.02 9.57
N ILE A 174 9.99 9.23 9.06
CA ILE A 174 11.34 9.81 8.88
C ILE A 174 11.40 11.18 9.56
N ARG A 175 12.49 11.46 10.27
CA ARG A 175 12.74 12.78 10.90
C ARG A 175 13.39 13.75 9.91
N CYS A 176 12.99 15.02 9.93
CA CYS A 176 13.63 16.07 9.11
C CYS A 176 15.15 16.16 9.38
N ASP A 177 15.57 15.96 10.64
CA ASP A 177 16.98 15.87 11.06
C ASP A 177 17.81 14.87 10.24
N GLU A 178 17.19 13.78 9.79
CA GLU A 178 17.86 12.71 9.04
C GLU A 178 18.11 13.12 7.60
N VAL A 179 17.10 13.71 6.96
CA VAL A 179 17.19 14.22 5.58
C VAL A 179 18.15 15.41 5.50
N ARG A 180 18.14 16.29 6.52
CA ARG A 180 19.09 17.40 6.62
C ARG A 180 20.55 16.93 6.63
N ARG A 181 20.85 15.86 7.37
CA ARG A 181 22.22 15.31 7.49
C ARG A 181 22.79 14.76 6.19
N TRP A 182 21.99 14.52 5.15
CA TRP A 182 22.50 14.16 3.82
C TRP A 182 23.20 15.36 3.13
N PHE A 183 22.84 16.59 3.50
CA PHE A 183 23.40 17.83 2.92
C PHE A 183 24.44 18.52 3.79
N VAL A 184 24.60 18.08 5.05
CA VAL A 184 25.69 18.51 5.92
C VAL A 184 26.87 17.56 5.73
N THR A 185 27.67 17.82 4.70
CA THR A 185 29.05 17.33 4.65
C THR A 185 29.79 17.83 5.91
N ASP A 186 30.65 17.00 6.51
CA ASP A 186 31.51 17.39 7.64
C ASP A 186 32.50 18.51 7.22
N SER A 187 32.03 19.75 7.27
CA SER A 187 32.80 20.97 6.99
C SER A 187 33.80 21.33 8.10
N ASN A 188 33.95 20.47 9.11
CA ASN A 188 34.92 20.58 10.22
C ASN A 188 36.05 19.53 10.15
N SER A 189 36.23 18.84 9.02
CA SER A 189 37.39 17.96 8.79
C SER A 189 38.64 18.69 8.25
N ALA A 190 38.64 20.02 8.29
CA ALA A 190 39.81 20.87 8.11
C ALA A 190 39.80 21.98 9.19
N SER A 191 40.97 22.25 9.77
CA SER A 191 41.23 23.34 10.74
C SER A 191 40.32 23.43 11.97
N GLU A 192 40.37 22.45 12.88
CA GLU A 192 40.43 22.81 14.30
C GLU A 192 41.24 21.80 15.13
N SER A 193 42.52 22.14 15.31
CA SER A 193 43.43 21.45 16.23
C SER A 193 44.03 22.48 17.18
N ILE A 194 43.56 22.50 18.44
CA ILE A 194 44.15 23.02 19.70
C ILE A 194 43.01 22.89 20.73
N ALA A 195 43.00 21.83 21.56
CA ALA A 195 43.35 21.85 22.99
C ALA A 195 42.52 22.86 23.81
N LEU A 196 41.77 22.44 24.83
CA LEU A 196 42.23 21.92 26.13
C LEU A 196 41.11 21.08 26.81
N GLU A 197 41.33 20.15 27.75
CA GLU A 197 42.56 19.49 28.26
C GLU A 197 42.20 18.00 28.53
N THR A 198 42.39 17.48 29.74
CA THR A 198 42.15 16.09 30.16
C THR A 198 41.73 16.02 31.65
N PRO A 199 41.26 14.87 32.20
CA PRO A 199 42.12 13.72 32.54
C PRO A 199 41.54 12.38 32.02
N LYS A 200 42.26 11.63 31.18
CA LYS A 200 43.19 10.54 31.56
C LYS A 200 42.57 9.41 32.42
N LEU A 201 42.31 8.26 31.77
CA LEU A 201 42.60 6.86 32.19
C LEU A 201 41.81 5.93 31.23
N ALA A 202 42.36 4.90 30.56
CA ALA A 202 43.75 4.51 30.32
C ALA A 202 43.87 3.93 28.88
N LYS A 203 45.08 3.92 28.30
CA LYS A 203 45.33 3.50 26.91
C LYS A 203 45.63 2.00 26.82
N THR A 204 45.04 1.30 25.84
CA THR A 204 45.73 0.15 25.22
C THR A 204 45.62 0.18 23.69
N LYS A 205 46.79 0.32 23.05
CA LYS A 205 47.00 0.45 21.60
C LYS A 205 46.55 -0.82 20.85
N ARG A 206 46.02 -0.69 19.62
CA ARG A 206 46.79 -0.98 18.36
C ARG A 206 45.98 -1.00 17.04
N LYS A 207 46.60 -0.39 16.02
CA LYS A 207 46.63 -0.78 14.59
C LYS A 207 45.32 -0.81 13.77
N SER A 208 45.08 0.30 13.06
CA SER A 208 44.96 0.37 11.59
C SER A 208 44.60 -0.92 10.81
N ARG A 209 43.44 -0.96 10.15
CA ARG A 209 43.27 -1.74 8.91
C ARG A 209 42.13 -1.23 8.02
N LYS A 210 42.44 -0.98 6.74
CA LYS A 210 41.46 -0.70 5.66
C LYS A 210 40.48 -1.87 5.49
N LYS A 211 39.22 -1.56 5.15
CA LYS A 211 38.29 -2.36 4.30
C LYS A 211 37.43 -1.35 3.53
N ASN A 212 37.39 -1.29 2.20
CA ASN A 212 37.13 -2.33 1.19
C ASN A 212 35.78 -3.03 1.40
N THR A 213 34.73 -2.41 0.89
CA THR A 213 33.46 -3.03 0.50
C THR A 213 33.60 -3.60 -0.92
N SER A 214 33.86 -4.89 -1.06
CA SER A 214 33.79 -5.57 -2.35
C SER A 214 32.48 -6.33 -2.48
N LEU A 215 31.70 -6.02 -3.53
CA LEU A 215 30.89 -7.03 -4.17
C LEU A 215 31.82 -8.16 -4.63
N ALA A 216 31.46 -9.41 -4.34
CA ALA A 216 32.07 -10.58 -4.95
C ALA A 216 31.05 -11.72 -4.92
N SER A 217 30.78 -12.31 -6.09
CA SER A 217 30.41 -13.71 -6.17
C SER A 217 31.64 -14.58 -5.82
N SER A 218 31.40 -15.88 -5.55
CA SER A 218 32.41 -16.91 -5.26
C SER A 218 33.02 -16.83 -3.84
N GLY A 219 32.70 -17.84 -3.01
CA GLY A 219 33.21 -18.00 -1.64
C GLY A 219 32.10 -18.13 -0.61
N SER A 220 31.54 -19.34 -0.48
CA SER A 220 30.41 -19.70 0.38
C SER A 220 30.77 -19.70 1.88
N ILE A 221 30.90 -18.51 2.48
CA ILE A 221 31.08 -18.31 3.94
C ILE A 221 29.95 -18.93 4.78
N ILE A 222 28.85 -19.35 4.14
CA ILE A 222 27.63 -19.85 4.77
C ILE A 222 27.17 -21.08 3.98
N LEU A 223 27.14 -22.22 4.65
CA LEU A 223 26.65 -23.49 4.14
C LEU A 223 25.15 -23.57 4.38
N VAL A 224 24.39 -23.86 3.32
CA VAL A 224 22.93 -24.07 3.36
C VAL A 224 22.70 -25.57 3.24
N ASP A 225 21.96 -26.14 4.19
CA ASP A 225 21.78 -27.58 4.28
C ASP A 225 21.02 -28.12 3.05
N GLY A 226 21.69 -28.92 2.22
CA GLY A 226 21.12 -29.51 1.00
C GLY A 226 21.04 -28.63 -0.26
N MET A 227 21.63 -27.43 -0.30
CA MET A 227 21.60 -26.58 -1.51
C MET A 227 22.91 -25.83 -1.79
N ASP A 228 23.54 -26.15 -2.93
CA ASP A 228 24.68 -25.40 -3.45
C ASP A 228 24.25 -24.15 -4.24
N ASN A 229 25.11 -23.12 -4.22
CA ASN A 229 25.02 -21.92 -5.07
C ASN A 229 23.74 -21.05 -4.90
N VAL A 230 23.14 -21.01 -3.70
CA VAL A 230 21.97 -20.17 -3.40
C VAL A 230 22.37 -18.74 -2.98
N MET A 231 21.63 -17.74 -3.46
CA MET A 231 21.80 -16.35 -3.02
C MET A 231 21.42 -16.18 -1.54
N THR A 232 22.41 -15.77 -0.73
CA THR A 232 22.27 -15.53 0.70
C THR A 232 22.47 -14.05 1.06
N ARG A 233 21.77 -13.56 2.09
CA ARG A 233 21.90 -12.19 2.59
C ARG A 233 21.81 -12.12 4.11
N ILE A 234 22.67 -11.32 4.74
CA ILE A 234 22.63 -11.09 6.19
C ILE A 234 21.47 -10.13 6.56
N ALA A 235 20.65 -10.51 7.54
CA ALA A 235 19.50 -9.72 7.99
C ALA A 235 19.92 -8.45 8.75
N ARG A 236 19.44 -7.28 8.30
CA ARG A 236 19.71 -5.98 8.94
C ARG A 236 19.11 -5.81 10.34
N CYS A 237 18.06 -6.57 10.68
CA CYS A 237 17.36 -6.45 11.98
C CYS A 237 18.13 -7.05 13.16
N CYS A 238 19.11 -7.92 12.91
CA CYS A 238 19.88 -8.57 13.98
C CYS A 238 21.36 -8.74 13.67
N SER A 239 21.79 -8.55 12.41
CA SER A 239 23.19 -8.52 11.95
C SER A 239 24.06 -9.61 12.59
N PRO A 240 23.77 -10.90 12.34
CA PRO A 240 24.56 -12.01 12.89
C PRO A 240 26.03 -11.90 12.52
N ALA A 241 26.89 -11.97 13.54
CA ALA A 241 28.34 -12.03 13.37
C ALA A 241 28.79 -13.48 13.15
N LYS A 242 30.00 -13.63 12.58
CA LYS A 242 30.63 -14.94 12.39
C LYS A 242 30.70 -15.71 13.71
N TYR A 243 30.49 -17.03 13.64
CA TYR A 243 30.48 -17.96 14.78
C TYR A 243 29.32 -17.78 15.77
N GLN A 244 28.32 -16.94 15.48
CA GLN A 244 27.05 -16.92 16.23
C GLN A 244 26.07 -17.93 15.63
N ALA A 245 25.18 -18.49 16.46
CA ALA A 245 24.13 -19.37 16.00
C ALA A 245 23.15 -18.62 15.07
N ILE A 246 22.94 -19.17 13.86
CA ILE A 246 22.21 -18.52 12.76
C ILE A 246 21.13 -19.45 12.19
N GLN A 247 20.07 -18.83 11.69
CA GLN A 247 18.94 -19.50 11.06
C GLN A 247 18.61 -18.81 9.73
N GLY A 248 18.40 -19.59 8.68
CA GLY A 248 18.00 -19.10 7.36
C GLY A 248 16.48 -19.04 7.23
N TYR A 249 16.01 -18.05 6.49
CA TYR A 249 14.61 -17.88 6.13
C TYR A 249 14.46 -17.66 4.63
N LEU A 250 13.62 -18.46 3.96
CA LEU A 250 13.37 -18.31 2.54
C LEU A 250 12.32 -17.22 2.28
N THR A 251 12.73 -16.12 1.64
CA THR A 251 11.80 -15.06 1.22
C THR A 251 11.01 -15.47 -0.02
N GLN A 252 9.90 -14.77 -0.30
CA GLN A 252 9.12 -14.97 -1.53
C GLN A 252 9.95 -14.71 -2.80
N GLU A 253 10.96 -13.85 -2.71
CA GLU A 253 11.94 -13.54 -3.77
C GLU A 253 13.00 -14.64 -3.97
N ARG A 254 12.86 -15.79 -3.31
CA ARG A 254 13.79 -16.95 -3.36
C ARG A 254 15.21 -16.63 -2.88
N VAL A 255 15.38 -15.61 -2.03
CA VAL A 255 16.65 -15.26 -1.39
C VAL A 255 16.65 -15.77 0.06
N ILE A 256 17.71 -16.45 0.48
CA ILE A 256 17.85 -16.91 1.86
C ILE A 256 18.38 -15.77 2.72
N THR A 257 17.53 -15.27 3.61
CA THR A 257 17.89 -14.20 4.56
C THR A 257 18.30 -14.80 5.90
N ILE A 258 19.43 -14.35 6.44
CA ILE A 258 20.13 -15.00 7.55
C ILE A 258 20.00 -14.17 8.82
N HIS A 259 19.34 -14.76 9.81
CA HIS A 259 19.06 -14.18 11.11
C HIS A 259 19.87 -14.87 12.22
N LYS A 260 19.96 -14.26 13.39
CA LYS A 260 20.28 -14.97 14.64
C LYS A 260 19.10 -15.89 14.99
N GLU A 261 19.35 -17.08 15.55
CA GLU A 261 18.28 -18.01 15.98
C GLU A 261 17.22 -17.32 16.87
N LYS A 262 17.68 -16.57 17.88
CA LYS A 262 16.82 -15.85 18.83
C LYS A 262 16.43 -14.44 18.34
N CYS A 263 16.18 -14.29 17.03
CA CYS A 263 15.70 -13.03 16.46
C CYS A 263 14.19 -12.87 16.66
N SER A 264 13.78 -11.82 17.37
CA SER A 264 12.37 -11.49 17.66
C SER A 264 11.53 -11.12 16.43
N PHE A 265 12.15 -10.88 15.27
CA PHE A 265 11.47 -10.78 13.98
C PHE A 265 11.24 -12.17 13.36
N LEU A 266 12.25 -13.05 13.41
CA LEU A 266 12.19 -14.40 12.86
C LEU A 266 11.11 -15.25 13.55
N GLN A 267 10.97 -15.11 14.86
CA GLN A 267 9.94 -15.80 15.67
C GLN A 267 8.49 -15.48 15.28
N LYS A 268 8.26 -14.43 14.47
CA LYS A 268 6.92 -14.03 13.99
C LYS A 268 6.60 -14.56 12.58
N LEU A 269 7.53 -15.28 11.96
CA LEU A 269 7.41 -15.79 10.59
C LEU A 269 7.01 -17.27 10.57
N SER A 270 6.45 -17.71 9.44
CA SER A 270 6.00 -19.10 9.23
C SER A 270 7.19 -20.07 9.36
N PRO A 271 7.14 -21.10 10.22
CA PRO A 271 8.25 -22.04 10.42
C PRO A 271 8.53 -22.89 9.17
N ASP A 272 7.54 -23.10 8.30
CA ASP A 272 7.62 -23.91 7.08
C ASP A 272 8.65 -23.41 6.05
N ARG A 273 9.21 -22.21 6.26
CA ARG A 273 10.22 -21.58 5.40
C ARG A 273 11.59 -21.43 6.08
N PHE A 274 11.80 -22.13 7.19
CA PHE A 274 13.07 -22.10 7.93
C PHE A 274 14.06 -23.10 7.31
N ILE A 275 15.25 -22.60 6.95
CA ILE A 275 16.32 -23.39 6.35
C ILE A 275 17.52 -23.39 7.30
N LYS A 276 18.06 -24.58 7.60
CA LYS A 276 19.26 -24.74 8.42
C LYS A 276 20.46 -24.17 7.67
N VAL A 277 21.22 -23.29 8.33
CA VAL A 277 22.40 -22.64 7.76
C VAL A 277 23.50 -22.61 8.80
N HIS A 278 24.75 -22.78 8.36
CA HIS A 278 25.91 -22.80 9.23
C HIS A 278 27.01 -21.89 8.69
N TRP A 279 27.80 -21.30 9.59
CA TRP A 279 29.03 -20.62 9.18
C TRP A 279 30.03 -21.64 8.66
N GLU A 280 30.66 -21.34 7.52
CA GLU A 280 31.77 -22.12 7.00
C GLU A 280 32.92 -22.13 8.01
N ARG A 281 33.18 -23.31 8.57
CA ARG A 281 34.30 -23.56 9.47
C ARG A 281 35.49 -23.99 8.62
N LYS A 282 36.44 -23.08 8.41
CA LYS A 282 37.78 -23.48 8.00
C LYS A 282 38.35 -24.46 9.02
N MET A 283 38.74 -25.64 8.55
CA MET A 283 39.82 -26.42 9.16
C MET A 283 41.16 -25.74 8.83
#